data_AF-A0A8W8IW22-F1
#
_entry.id   AF-A0A8W8IW22-F1
#
_cell.length_a   1.000
_cell.length_b   1.000
_cell.length_c   1.000
_cell.angle_alpha   90.00
_cell.angle_beta   90.00
_cell.angle_gamma   90.00
#
_symmetry.space_group_name_H-M   'P 1'
#
loop_
_entity.id
_entity.type
_entity.pdbx_description
1 polymer ?
#
loop_
_entity_poly.entity_id
_entity_poly.type
_entity_poly.pdbx_seq_one_letter_code
_entity_poly.pdbx_strand_id
1 'polypeptide(L)'
;MDLLTLIKKKSSPLKKLEIAIEENNIKELKEVLESGEVDPNTEIQKHGGNCAVHIAAHKGLFLCVETLLEYGADPDKTNHFNLTPLYIALRRNYAKCVEILLRVNRVLMSIDPVWMQMDNAQRVWNDAKDIMICVLVKATPNLVRCRSNTRSNLFFLCKNKSMYSSLRAMTIAGYKFSDEEKTHFMKSSVEGDKSFYEWLDNYQKRPQRLMHYCRLTIRHSFCGNCNVFYGVEQLKIPPLLKNYIKIQDINEIDE
;
A
#
# COMPACT_ATOMS: atom_id res chain seq x y z
N MET A 1 11.90 37.06 18.47
CA MET A 1 12.32 35.66 18.67
C MET A 1 11.04 34.91 19.02
N ASP A 2 10.58 34.00 18.17
CA ASP A 2 9.23 33.44 18.23
C ASP A 2 9.10 32.41 19.36
N LEU A 3 7.96 32.33 20.05
CA LEU A 3 7.76 31.47 21.23
C LEU A 3 8.06 30.00 20.92
N LEU A 4 7.71 29.56 19.71
CA LEU A 4 8.02 28.22 19.19
C LEU A 4 9.53 27.98 19.04
N THR A 5 10.31 28.97 18.59
CA THR A 5 11.78 28.84 18.49
C THR A 5 12.44 28.72 19.86
N LEU A 6 11.89 29.36 20.89
CA LEU A 6 12.39 29.25 22.26
C LEU A 6 12.06 27.87 22.87
N ILE A 7 10.84 27.36 22.61
CA ILE A 7 10.41 26.03 23.03
C ILE A 7 11.27 24.97 22.35
N LYS A 8 11.47 25.03 21.02
CA LYS A 8 12.34 24.11 20.27
C LYS A 8 13.77 24.07 20.82
N LYS A 9 14.35 25.22 21.18
CA LYS A 9 15.71 25.30 21.73
C LYS A 9 15.89 24.57 23.07
N LYS A 10 14.86 24.55 23.91
CA LYS A 10 14.87 23.89 25.24
C LYS A 10 14.23 22.49 25.24
N SER A 11 13.69 22.05 24.11
CA SER A 11 13.01 20.76 23.97
C SER A 11 14.01 19.60 23.99
N SER A 12 13.60 18.46 24.55
CA SER A 12 14.36 17.21 24.43
C SER A 12 14.50 16.79 22.95
N PRO A 13 15.52 15.99 22.58
CA PRO A 13 15.69 15.50 21.21
C PRO A 13 14.43 14.79 20.67
N LEU A 14 13.78 13.97 21.51
CA LEU A 14 12.51 13.32 21.18
C LEU A 14 11.39 14.33 20.90
N LYS A 15 11.31 15.42 21.68
CA LYS A 15 10.29 16.45 21.45
C LYS A 15 10.58 17.26 20.18
N LYS A 16 11.85 17.51 19.85
CA LYS A 16 12.23 18.13 18.56
C LYS A 16 11.85 17.23 17.38
N LEU A 17 12.06 15.92 17.50
CA LEU A 17 11.65 14.93 16.51
C LEU A 17 10.12 14.96 16.29
N GLU A 18 9.34 14.97 17.38
CA GLU A 18 7.89 15.12 17.32
C GLU A 18 7.46 16.39 16.58
N ILE A 19 8.03 17.54 16.96
CA ILE A 19 7.65 18.83 16.37
C ILE A 19 7.98 18.87 14.87
N ALA A 20 9.15 18.35 14.47
CA ALA A 20 9.51 18.28 13.06
C ALA A 20 8.51 17.46 12.23
N ILE A 21 8.00 16.36 12.79
CA ILE A 21 6.95 15.55 12.15
C ILE A 21 5.61 16.29 12.15
N GLU A 22 5.24 16.93 13.27
CA GLU A 22 3.98 17.68 13.37
C GLU A 22 3.89 18.84 12.38
N GLU A 23 5.02 19.51 12.13
CA GLU A 23 5.18 20.60 11.15
C GLU A 23 5.45 20.10 9.72
N ASN A 24 5.59 18.78 9.51
CA ASN A 24 6.03 18.17 8.25
C ASN A 24 7.33 18.80 7.70
N ASN A 25 8.25 19.17 8.60
CA ASN A 25 9.51 19.81 8.28
C ASN A 25 10.60 18.76 8.08
N ILE A 26 10.76 18.31 6.83
CA ILE A 26 11.73 17.26 6.46
C ILE A 26 13.18 17.66 6.78
N LYS A 27 13.51 18.95 6.65
CA LYS A 27 14.86 19.43 6.93
C LYS A 27 15.20 19.29 8.42
N GLU A 28 14.33 19.81 9.29
CA GLU A 28 14.51 19.66 10.74
C GLU A 28 14.46 18.20 11.18
N LEU A 29 13.60 17.39 10.55
CA LEU A 29 13.53 15.96 10.81
C LEU A 29 14.88 15.28 10.54
N LYS A 30 15.50 15.57 9.40
CA LYS A 30 16.83 15.04 9.06
C LYS A 30 17.90 15.53 10.03
N GLU A 31 17.95 16.83 10.32
CA GLU A 31 18.91 17.41 11.27
C GLU A 31 18.83 16.75 12.65
N VAL A 32 17.62 16.49 13.15
CA VAL A 32 17.41 15.82 14.44
C VAL A 32 17.89 14.36 14.40
N LEU A 33 17.59 13.62 13.33
CA LEU A 33 18.01 12.23 13.20
C LEU A 33 19.52 12.08 12.97
N GLU A 34 20.13 12.96 12.19
CA GLU A 34 21.57 13.00 11.92
C GLU A 34 22.41 13.28 13.17
N SER A 35 21.85 14.00 14.15
CA SER A 35 22.53 14.25 15.43
C SER A 35 22.85 12.95 16.20
N GLY A 36 22.11 11.87 15.94
CA GLY A 36 22.23 10.60 16.67
C GLY A 36 21.74 10.66 18.12
N GLU A 37 21.22 11.80 18.58
CA GLU A 37 20.75 11.99 19.96
C GLU A 37 19.39 11.32 20.25
N VAL A 38 18.68 10.86 19.20
CA VAL A 38 17.38 10.21 19.31
C VAL A 38 17.30 8.99 18.38
N ASP A 39 16.90 7.86 18.95
CA ASP A 39 16.55 6.68 18.17
C ASP A 39 15.15 6.88 17.56
N PRO A 40 14.96 6.79 16.22
CA PRO A 40 13.64 6.92 15.59
C PRO A 40 12.61 5.89 16.06
N ASN A 41 13.06 4.81 16.71
CA ASN A 41 12.23 3.78 17.31
C ASN A 41 11.83 4.07 18.76
N THR A 42 12.27 5.20 19.32
CA THR A 42 11.88 5.62 20.67
C THR A 42 10.36 5.81 20.73
N GLU A 43 9.73 5.24 21.75
CA GLU A 43 8.30 5.40 21.99
C GLU A 43 7.99 6.82 22.49
N ILE A 44 6.98 7.43 21.89
CA ILE A 44 6.46 8.72 22.32
C ILE A 44 5.32 8.44 23.29
N GLN A 45 5.63 8.48 24.59
CA GLN A 45 4.76 7.99 25.68
C GLN A 45 3.32 8.52 25.64
N LYS A 46 3.10 9.77 25.20
CA LYS A 46 1.76 10.38 25.10
C LYS A 46 0.87 9.77 24.02
N HIS A 47 1.39 8.86 23.20
CA HIS A 47 0.69 8.30 22.04
C HIS A 47 0.52 6.78 22.10
N GLY A 48 0.46 6.18 23.29
CA GLY A 48 0.15 4.75 23.45
C GLY A 48 1.17 3.83 22.76
N GLY A 49 2.46 4.14 22.95
CA GLY A 49 3.57 3.35 22.38
C GLY A 49 3.86 3.64 20.91
N ASN A 50 3.25 4.67 20.31
CA ASN A 50 3.61 5.09 18.95
C ASN A 50 5.03 5.65 18.92
N CYS A 51 5.81 5.21 17.93
CA CYS A 51 7.07 5.83 17.54
C CYS A 51 6.84 6.87 16.44
N ALA A 52 7.89 7.58 16.04
CA ALA A 52 7.85 8.60 14.99
C ALA A 52 7.17 8.12 13.70
N VAL A 53 7.49 6.90 13.24
CA VAL A 53 6.92 6.32 12.00
C VAL A 53 5.41 6.08 12.09
N HIS A 54 4.88 5.75 13.29
CA HIS A 54 3.45 5.62 13.51
C HIS A 54 2.74 6.97 13.40
N ILE A 55 3.33 8.04 13.94
CA ILE A 55 2.76 9.39 13.89
C ILE A 55 2.76 9.91 12.45
N ALA A 56 3.87 9.75 11.73
CA ALA A 56 3.97 10.11 10.32
C ALA A 56 2.95 9.34 9.47
N ALA A 57 2.80 8.03 9.68
CA ALA A 57 1.78 7.20 9.04
C ALA A 57 0.35 7.65 9.41
N HIS A 58 0.10 8.00 10.67
CA HIS A 58 -1.21 8.50 11.14
C HIS A 58 -1.59 9.84 10.51
N LYS A 59 -0.61 10.70 10.22
CA LYS A 59 -0.83 12.01 9.58
C LYS A 59 -0.76 11.96 8.05
N GLY A 60 -0.37 10.83 7.46
CA GLY A 60 -0.21 10.69 6.00
C GLY A 60 1.04 11.38 5.44
N LEU A 61 2.04 11.65 6.28
CA LEU A 61 3.26 12.37 5.92
C LEU A 61 4.28 11.42 5.29
N PHE A 62 4.07 11.10 4.02
CA PHE A 62 4.85 10.06 3.33
C PHE A 62 6.35 10.36 3.25
N LEU A 63 6.74 11.64 3.09
CA LEU A 63 8.15 12.05 3.11
C LEU A 63 8.78 11.88 4.50
N CYS A 64 8.03 12.14 5.58
CA CYS A 64 8.49 11.84 6.94
C CYS A 64 8.62 10.33 7.14
N VAL A 65 7.68 9.53 6.66
CA VAL A 65 7.78 8.06 6.71
C VAL A 65 9.04 7.59 5.98
N GLU A 66 9.26 8.03 4.75
CA GLU A 66 10.45 7.69 3.96
C GLU A 66 11.74 8.07 4.69
N THR A 67 11.83 9.31 5.15
CA THR A 67 13.00 9.80 5.90
C THR A 67 13.21 8.97 7.17
N LEU A 68 12.17 8.70 7.96
CA LEU A 68 12.33 7.90 9.19
C LEU A 68 12.87 6.49 8.90
N LEU A 69 12.40 5.86 7.81
CA LEU A 69 12.88 4.55 7.38
C LEU A 69 14.35 4.59 6.91
N GLU A 70 14.75 5.64 6.18
CA GLU A 70 16.15 5.86 5.78
C GLU A 70 17.10 5.93 7.00
N TYR A 71 16.63 6.48 8.12
CA TYR A 71 17.39 6.60 9.38
C TYR A 71 17.17 5.42 10.33
N GLY A 72 16.63 4.29 9.86
CA GLY A 72 16.56 3.05 10.63
C GLY A 72 15.33 2.89 11.53
N ALA A 73 14.25 3.64 11.27
CA ALA A 73 12.96 3.32 11.88
C ALA A 73 12.50 1.92 11.44
N ASP A 74 12.04 1.12 12.41
CA ASP A 74 11.50 -0.21 12.20
C ASP A 74 10.07 -0.11 11.62
N PRO A 75 9.84 -0.55 10.36
CA PRO A 75 8.53 -0.49 9.72
C PRO A 75 7.52 -1.48 10.32
N ASP A 76 7.97 -2.45 11.12
CA ASP A 76 7.17 -3.53 11.69
C ASP A 76 6.94 -3.37 13.20
N LYS A 77 7.59 -2.40 13.85
CA LYS A 77 7.39 -2.12 15.27
C LYS A 77 5.92 -1.85 15.57
N THR A 78 5.38 -2.52 16.58
CA THR A 78 3.99 -2.34 17.02
C THR A 78 3.92 -1.38 18.20
N ASN A 79 2.87 -0.56 18.24
CA ASN A 79 2.52 0.23 19.42
C ASN A 79 1.82 -0.61 20.50
N HIS A 80 1.36 0.01 21.61
CA HIS A 80 0.70 -0.70 22.72
C HIS A 80 -0.66 -1.31 22.37
N PHE A 81 -1.18 -1.03 21.17
CA PHE A 81 -2.39 -1.63 20.60
C PHE A 81 -2.08 -2.73 19.59
N ASN A 82 -0.84 -3.19 19.50
CA ASN A 82 -0.35 -4.14 18.50
C ASN A 82 -0.54 -3.66 17.05
N LEU A 83 -0.59 -2.34 16.83
CA LEU A 83 -0.76 -1.76 15.50
C LEU A 83 0.59 -1.38 14.92
N THR A 84 0.84 -1.79 13.68
CA THR A 84 2.01 -1.36 12.90
C THR A 84 1.75 -0.01 12.21
N PRO A 85 2.80 0.71 11.76
CA PRO A 85 2.63 1.91 10.93
C PRO A 85 1.85 1.63 9.64
N LEU A 86 2.05 0.45 9.03
CA LEU A 86 1.32 0.02 7.85
C LEU A 86 -0.19 -0.10 8.12
N TYR A 87 -0.57 -0.72 9.25
CA TYR A 87 -1.98 -0.81 9.64
C TYR A 87 -2.64 0.56 9.78
N ILE A 88 -1.94 1.51 10.42
CA ILE A 88 -2.43 2.88 10.60
C ILE A 88 -2.64 3.56 9.24
N ALA A 89 -1.67 3.45 8.32
CA ALA A 89 -1.76 4.05 6.99
C ALA A 89 -2.89 3.43 6.14
N LEU A 90 -3.10 2.10 6.24
CA LEU A 90 -4.18 1.38 5.58
C LEU A 90 -5.55 1.86 6.07
N ARG A 91 -5.75 1.90 7.39
CA ARG A 91 -7.00 2.35 8.04
C ARG A 91 -7.40 3.77 7.66
N ARG A 92 -6.43 4.62 7.31
CA ARG A 92 -6.64 6.03 6.94
C ARG A 92 -6.55 6.29 5.44
N ASN A 93 -6.37 5.24 4.63
CA ASN A 93 -6.36 5.33 3.17
C ASN A 93 -5.23 6.24 2.62
N TYR A 94 -4.06 6.22 3.27
CA TYR A 94 -2.87 6.95 2.82
C TYR A 94 -2.00 6.09 1.90
N ALA A 95 -2.42 5.96 0.64
CA ALA A 95 -1.82 5.05 -0.33
C ALA A 95 -0.30 5.24 -0.51
N LYS A 96 0.22 6.47 -0.43
CA LYS A 96 1.65 6.76 -0.55
C LYS A 96 2.47 6.24 0.64
N CYS A 97 1.98 6.42 1.87
CA CYS A 97 2.61 5.83 3.05
C CYS A 97 2.59 4.30 2.97
N VAL A 98 1.47 3.72 2.53
CA VAL A 98 1.36 2.27 2.34
C VAL A 98 2.35 1.77 1.31
N GLU A 99 2.45 2.41 0.14
CA GLU A 99 3.40 2.05 -0.91
C GLU A 99 4.85 2.05 -0.40
N ILE A 100 5.25 3.08 0.35
CA ILE A 100 6.61 3.20 0.92
C ILE A 100 6.86 2.11 1.97
N LEU A 101 5.94 1.92 2.92
CA LEU A 101 6.06 0.92 3.97
C LEU A 101 6.14 -0.50 3.39
N LEU A 102 5.40 -0.80 2.32
CA LEU A 102 5.44 -2.10 1.65
C LEU A 102 6.77 -2.39 0.94
N ARG A 103 7.53 -1.37 0.53
CA ARG A 103 8.85 -1.57 -0.10
C ARG A 103 9.90 -2.08 0.89
N VAL A 104 9.79 -1.68 2.15
CA VAL A 104 10.75 -2.04 3.21
C VAL A 104 10.25 -3.19 4.09
N ASN A 105 8.94 -3.38 4.18
CA ASN A 105 8.33 -4.44 4.98
C ASN A 105 8.44 -5.79 4.25
N ARG A 106 9.04 -6.78 4.90
CA ARG A 106 9.17 -8.13 4.35
C ARG A 106 7.92 -8.99 4.54
N VAL A 107 7.17 -8.81 5.62
CA VAL A 107 6.16 -9.78 6.09
C VAL A 107 4.76 -9.42 5.58
N LEU A 108 4.24 -10.28 4.68
CA LEU A 108 2.87 -10.18 4.17
C LEU A 108 1.81 -10.57 5.20
N MET A 109 2.18 -11.26 6.29
CA MET A 109 1.24 -11.61 7.38
C MET A 109 0.72 -10.40 8.15
N SER A 110 1.30 -9.21 8.00
CA SER A 110 0.69 -7.96 8.47
C SER A 110 -0.38 -7.43 7.50
N ILE A 111 -0.53 -8.03 6.31
CA ILE A 111 -1.43 -7.62 5.23
C ILE A 111 -2.53 -8.68 5.03
N ASP A 112 -2.20 -9.97 5.09
CA ASP A 112 -3.14 -11.09 4.87
C ASP A 112 -4.33 -11.07 5.87
N PRO A 113 -4.14 -10.93 7.20
CA PRO A 113 -5.24 -10.74 8.14
C PRO A 113 -5.87 -9.34 8.05
N VAL A 114 -5.10 -8.33 7.62
CA VAL A 114 -5.49 -6.91 7.69
C VAL A 114 -6.39 -6.49 6.52
N TRP A 115 -6.24 -7.09 5.35
CA TRP A 115 -7.09 -6.83 4.18
C TRP A 115 -8.24 -7.84 4.04
N MET A 116 -8.02 -9.09 4.47
CA MET A 116 -8.89 -10.23 4.12
C MET A 116 -9.76 -10.74 5.28
N GLN A 117 -9.39 -10.51 6.55
CA GLN A 117 -10.10 -11.01 7.74
C GLN A 117 -10.64 -9.90 8.66
N MET A 118 -10.65 -8.65 8.20
CA MET A 118 -11.34 -7.62 8.97
C MET A 118 -12.84 -7.93 9.00
N ASP A 119 -13.41 -8.14 10.18
CA ASP A 119 -14.87 -8.02 10.41
C ASP A 119 -15.39 -6.61 10.01
N ASN A 120 -14.48 -5.66 9.75
CA ASN A 120 -14.71 -4.33 9.20
C ASN A 120 -14.24 -4.15 7.73
N ALA A 121 -13.92 -5.23 7.01
CA ALA A 121 -13.46 -5.19 5.62
C ALA A 121 -14.44 -4.40 4.76
N GLN A 122 -15.75 -4.60 4.96
CA GLN A 122 -16.79 -3.84 4.29
C GLN A 122 -16.57 -2.32 4.34
N ARG A 123 -16.18 -1.76 5.49
CA ARG A 123 -15.93 -0.31 5.62
C ARG A 123 -14.66 0.10 4.90
N VAL A 124 -13.61 -0.71 4.98
CA VAL A 124 -12.37 -0.46 4.23
C VAL A 124 -12.64 -0.49 2.73
N TRP A 125 -13.40 -1.47 2.22
CA TRP A 125 -13.78 -1.54 0.80
C TRP A 125 -14.76 -0.44 0.36
N ASN A 126 -15.66 -0.01 1.25
CA ASN A 126 -16.61 1.09 0.95
C ASN A 126 -15.92 2.46 0.91
N ASP A 127 -14.94 2.70 1.78
CA ASP A 127 -14.24 3.99 1.90
C ASP A 127 -12.87 4.00 1.20
N ALA A 128 -12.42 2.86 0.66
CA ALA A 128 -11.14 2.74 -0.02
C ALA A 128 -11.15 3.52 -1.33
N LYS A 129 -10.04 4.21 -1.56
CA LYS A 129 -9.77 4.88 -2.83
C LYS A 129 -9.18 3.86 -3.79
N ASP A 130 -9.48 4.02 -5.07
CA ASP A 130 -8.97 3.17 -6.15
C ASP A 130 -7.45 3.00 -6.06
N ILE A 131 -6.75 4.08 -5.76
CA ILE A 131 -5.29 4.10 -5.62
C ILE A 131 -4.81 3.13 -4.53
N MET A 132 -5.49 3.06 -3.38
CA MET A 132 -5.11 2.16 -2.29
C MET A 132 -5.28 0.70 -2.70
N ILE A 133 -6.41 0.38 -3.31
CA ILE A 133 -6.69 -0.99 -3.78
C ILE A 133 -5.69 -1.40 -4.85
N CYS A 134 -5.41 -0.50 -5.79
CA CYS A 134 -4.41 -0.69 -6.81
C CYS A 134 -3.02 -0.97 -6.21
N VAL A 135 -2.57 -0.20 -5.21
CA VAL A 135 -1.31 -0.45 -4.50
C VAL A 135 -1.29 -1.85 -3.85
N LEU A 136 -2.38 -2.24 -3.18
CA LEU A 136 -2.49 -3.54 -2.54
C LEU A 136 -2.44 -4.69 -3.56
N VAL A 137 -3.20 -4.61 -4.65
CA VAL A 137 -3.19 -5.59 -5.75
C VAL A 137 -1.79 -5.75 -6.32
N LYS A 138 -1.08 -4.64 -6.54
CA LYS A 138 0.29 -4.65 -7.06
C LYS A 138 1.26 -5.31 -6.09
N ALA A 139 1.09 -5.09 -4.78
CA ALA A 139 1.94 -5.66 -3.74
C ALA A 139 1.63 -7.12 -3.41
N THR A 140 0.39 -7.59 -3.56
CA THR A 140 0.03 -8.99 -3.25
C THR A 140 0.31 -9.94 -4.42
N PRO A 141 1.06 -11.03 -4.19
CA PRO A 141 1.24 -12.09 -5.17
C PRO A 141 0.04 -13.04 -5.27
N ASN A 142 -0.88 -13.01 -4.29
CA ASN A 142 -2.00 -13.93 -4.21
C ASN A 142 -3.31 -13.19 -3.94
N LEU A 143 -3.94 -12.71 -5.01
CA LEU A 143 -5.27 -12.08 -4.93
C LEU A 143 -6.40 -13.11 -4.75
N VAL A 144 -6.10 -14.41 -4.93
CA VAL A 144 -7.08 -15.48 -5.18
C VAL A 144 -7.85 -15.95 -3.93
N ARG A 145 -7.55 -15.38 -2.75
CA ARG A 145 -8.21 -15.76 -1.48
C ARG A 145 -9.14 -14.69 -0.90
N CYS A 146 -9.51 -13.65 -1.66
CA CYS A 146 -10.48 -12.61 -1.24
C CYS A 146 -11.95 -13.09 -1.22
N ARG A 147 -12.21 -14.30 -0.70
CA ARG A 147 -13.56 -14.86 -0.51
C ARG A 147 -13.93 -14.77 0.97
N SER A 148 -14.75 -13.80 1.34
CA SER A 148 -15.49 -13.87 2.60
C SER A 148 -16.82 -14.58 2.31
N ASN A 149 -16.87 -15.90 2.55
CA ASN A 149 -18.05 -16.75 2.30
C ASN A 149 -18.55 -16.74 0.83
N THR A 150 -19.80 -17.14 0.59
CA THR A 150 -20.38 -17.50 -0.73
C THR A 150 -20.33 -16.40 -1.80
N ARG A 151 -19.85 -15.18 -1.49
CA ARG A 151 -19.69 -14.06 -2.44
C ARG A 151 -18.29 -13.43 -2.35
N SER A 152 -17.72 -13.12 -3.51
CA SER A 152 -16.43 -12.44 -3.66
C SER A 152 -16.52 -10.98 -3.17
N ASN A 153 -15.58 -10.51 -2.35
CA ASN A 153 -15.50 -9.09 -1.91
C ASN A 153 -15.33 -8.13 -3.11
N LEU A 154 -14.95 -8.67 -4.26
CA LEU A 154 -14.78 -7.94 -5.52
C LEU A 154 -16.08 -7.35 -6.05
N PHE A 155 -17.22 -7.89 -5.64
CA PHE A 155 -18.54 -7.32 -5.94
C PHE A 155 -18.65 -5.84 -5.55
N PHE A 156 -17.97 -5.39 -4.50
CA PHE A 156 -17.98 -3.98 -4.09
C PHE A 156 -17.18 -3.10 -5.05
N LEU A 157 -16.05 -3.60 -5.59
CA LEU A 157 -15.32 -2.90 -6.64
C LEU A 157 -16.15 -2.79 -7.91
N CYS A 158 -16.89 -3.86 -8.26
CA CYS A 158 -17.73 -3.90 -9.45
C CYS A 158 -18.86 -2.87 -9.45
N LYS A 159 -19.27 -2.40 -8.27
CA LYS A 159 -20.34 -1.42 -8.11
C LYS A 159 -19.87 0.03 -8.12
N ASN A 160 -18.58 0.26 -7.86
CA ASN A 160 -18.06 1.60 -7.68
C ASN A 160 -17.37 2.09 -8.96
N LYS A 161 -17.97 3.11 -9.58
CA LYS A 161 -17.53 3.74 -10.85
C LYS A 161 -16.14 4.35 -10.82
N SER A 162 -15.51 4.45 -9.65
CA SER A 162 -14.15 5.01 -9.50
C SER A 162 -13.04 3.95 -9.46
N MET A 163 -13.35 2.65 -9.56
CA MET A 163 -12.40 1.55 -9.29
C MET A 163 -11.65 1.00 -10.52
N TYR A 164 -11.65 1.71 -11.66
CA TYR A 164 -11.08 1.18 -12.91
C TYR A 164 -9.61 0.80 -12.81
N SER A 165 -8.78 1.58 -12.10
CA SER A 165 -7.34 1.31 -12.00
C SER A 165 -7.09 0.00 -11.26
N SER A 166 -7.87 -0.24 -10.20
CA SER A 166 -7.82 -1.48 -9.43
C SER A 166 -8.25 -2.67 -10.27
N LEU A 167 -9.36 -2.55 -11.00
CA LEU A 167 -9.87 -3.62 -11.86
C LEU A 167 -8.89 -3.97 -12.99
N ARG A 168 -8.29 -2.94 -13.62
CA ARG A 168 -7.17 -3.13 -14.55
C ARG A 168 -6.04 -3.87 -13.85
N ALA A 169 -5.50 -3.33 -12.75
CA ALA A 169 -4.39 -3.95 -12.02
C ALA A 169 -4.66 -5.41 -11.64
N MET A 170 -5.89 -5.75 -11.24
CA MET A 170 -6.28 -7.13 -10.93
C MET A 170 -6.21 -8.05 -12.15
N THR A 171 -6.73 -7.58 -13.29
CA THR A 171 -6.70 -8.31 -14.57
C THR A 171 -5.24 -8.59 -14.97
N ILE A 172 -4.38 -7.57 -14.85
CA ILE A 172 -2.95 -7.60 -15.16
C ILE A 172 -2.17 -8.52 -14.22
N ALA A 173 -2.60 -8.58 -12.96
CA ALA A 173 -2.10 -9.50 -11.95
C ALA A 173 -2.63 -10.93 -12.11
N GLY A 174 -3.40 -11.22 -13.16
CA GLY A 174 -3.84 -12.57 -13.52
C GLY A 174 -5.19 -12.97 -12.92
N TYR A 175 -5.94 -12.05 -12.33
CA TYR A 175 -7.29 -12.35 -11.85
C TYR A 175 -8.22 -12.66 -13.02
N LYS A 176 -8.96 -13.77 -12.91
CA LYS A 176 -10.00 -14.18 -13.86
C LYS A 176 -11.36 -13.83 -13.29
N PHE A 177 -12.07 -12.89 -13.92
CA PHE A 177 -13.39 -12.49 -13.49
C PHE A 177 -14.41 -13.52 -13.98
N SER A 178 -15.30 -13.95 -13.09
CA SER A 178 -16.44 -14.80 -13.44
C SER A 178 -17.48 -14.02 -14.25
N ASP A 179 -18.33 -14.75 -14.99
CA ASP A 179 -19.43 -14.14 -15.75
C ASP A 179 -20.42 -13.38 -14.86
N GLU A 180 -20.60 -13.82 -13.61
CA GLU A 180 -21.43 -13.13 -12.61
C GLU A 180 -20.82 -11.77 -12.21
N GLU A 181 -19.51 -11.72 -11.93
CA GLU A 181 -18.80 -10.49 -11.62
C GLU A 181 -18.83 -9.53 -12.81
N LYS A 182 -18.52 -10.05 -14.01
CA LYS A 182 -18.63 -9.37 -15.32
C LYS A 182 -20.01 -8.73 -15.53
N THR A 183 -21.07 -9.47 -15.28
CA THR A 183 -22.45 -9.01 -15.45
C THR A 183 -22.81 -7.88 -14.45
N HIS A 184 -22.25 -7.89 -13.25
CA HIS A 184 -22.48 -6.81 -12.29
C HIS A 184 -21.85 -5.48 -12.71
N PHE A 185 -20.70 -5.49 -13.38
CA PHE A 185 -20.15 -4.28 -14.01
C PHE A 185 -21.09 -3.73 -15.08
N MET A 186 -21.62 -4.60 -15.95
CA MET A 186 -22.49 -4.17 -17.06
C MET A 186 -23.81 -3.52 -16.62
N LYS A 187 -24.27 -3.83 -15.41
CA LYS A 187 -25.48 -3.20 -14.84
C LYS A 187 -25.22 -1.77 -14.33
N SER A 188 -23.96 -1.36 -14.18
CA SER A 188 -23.56 0.03 -13.91
C SER A 188 -23.69 0.87 -15.20
N SER A 189 -24.62 1.82 -15.22
CA SER A 189 -25.26 2.33 -16.45
C SER A 189 -24.55 3.52 -17.12
N VAL A 190 -23.22 3.52 -17.34
CA VAL A 190 -22.50 4.64 -17.99
C VAL A 190 -21.64 4.19 -19.17
N GLU A 191 -21.58 4.95 -20.26
CA GLU A 191 -20.86 4.60 -21.51
C GLU A 191 -19.37 4.24 -21.31
N GLY A 192 -18.69 4.86 -20.33
CA GLY A 192 -17.31 4.52 -19.96
C GLY A 192 -17.12 3.08 -19.45
N ASP A 193 -18.13 2.52 -18.77
CA ASP A 193 -18.13 1.14 -18.25
C ASP A 193 -18.14 0.11 -19.39
N LYS A 194 -18.81 0.43 -20.51
CA LYS A 194 -18.93 -0.47 -21.66
C LYS A 194 -17.59 -0.66 -22.37
N SER A 195 -16.85 0.43 -22.60
CA SER A 195 -15.52 0.37 -23.24
C SER A 195 -14.52 -0.44 -22.39
N PHE A 196 -14.53 -0.23 -21.07
CA PHE A 196 -13.69 -0.97 -20.14
C PHE A 196 -14.08 -2.45 -20.07
N TYR A 197 -15.37 -2.75 -20.07
CA TYR A 197 -15.87 -4.12 -20.10
C TYR A 197 -15.45 -4.86 -21.38
N GLU A 198 -15.63 -4.23 -22.54
CA GLU A 198 -15.23 -4.80 -23.82
C GLU A 198 -13.72 -5.09 -23.83
N TRP A 199 -12.90 -4.17 -23.31
CA TRP A 199 -11.47 -4.41 -23.11
C TRP A 199 -11.22 -5.61 -22.18
N LEU A 200 -11.86 -5.66 -21.01
CA LEU A 200 -11.67 -6.71 -20.01
C LEU A 200 -12.00 -8.09 -20.56
N ASP A 201 -13.14 -8.20 -21.24
CA ASP A 201 -13.62 -9.47 -21.79
C ASP A 201 -12.73 -9.94 -22.95
N ASN A 202 -12.35 -9.03 -23.85
CA ASN A 202 -11.42 -9.33 -24.93
C ASN A 202 -10.04 -9.75 -24.40
N TYR A 203 -9.54 -9.05 -23.38
CA TYR A 203 -8.26 -9.34 -22.76
C TYR A 203 -8.22 -10.75 -22.16
N GLN A 204 -9.26 -11.15 -21.41
CA GLN A 204 -9.30 -12.46 -20.75
C GLN A 204 -9.57 -13.63 -21.71
N LYS A 205 -10.17 -13.38 -22.88
CA LYS A 205 -10.40 -14.39 -23.92
C LYS A 205 -9.16 -14.66 -24.78
N ARG A 206 -8.29 -13.66 -24.95
CA ARG A 206 -7.09 -13.79 -25.80
C ARG A 206 -5.93 -14.44 -25.04
N PRO A 207 -5.15 -15.33 -25.68
CA PRO A 207 -3.92 -15.84 -25.09
C PRO A 207 -2.95 -14.69 -24.86
N GLN A 208 -2.28 -14.69 -23.71
CA GLN A 208 -1.36 -13.63 -23.31
C GLN A 208 0.05 -13.89 -23.84
N ARG A 209 0.87 -12.84 -23.95
CA ARG A 209 2.28 -12.96 -24.34
C ARG A 209 3.04 -13.81 -23.29
N LEU A 210 4.08 -14.54 -23.69
CA LEU A 210 4.92 -15.33 -22.77
C LEU A 210 5.42 -14.52 -21.57
N MET A 211 5.80 -13.26 -21.82
CA MET A 211 6.27 -12.33 -20.79
C MET A 211 5.25 -12.13 -19.66
N HIS A 212 3.94 -12.13 -19.98
CA HIS A 212 2.87 -12.03 -18.99
C HIS A 212 2.85 -13.26 -18.07
N TYR A 213 2.92 -14.47 -18.64
CA TYR A 213 2.98 -15.71 -17.85
C TYR A 213 4.24 -15.77 -16.98
N CYS A 214 5.38 -15.32 -17.48
CA CYS A 214 6.61 -15.19 -16.69
C CYS A 214 6.42 -14.25 -15.50
N ARG A 215 5.82 -13.07 -15.72
CA ARG A 215 5.50 -12.14 -14.62
C ARG A 215 4.61 -12.78 -13.58
N LEU A 216 3.51 -13.43 -13.98
CA LEU A 216 2.61 -14.09 -13.04
C LEU A 216 3.35 -15.15 -12.21
N THR A 217 4.17 -15.97 -12.87
CA THR A 217 4.96 -17.02 -12.20
C THR A 217 5.94 -16.44 -11.19
N ILE A 218 6.68 -15.38 -11.56
CA ILE A 218 7.59 -14.68 -10.63
C ILE A 218 6.82 -14.08 -9.47
N ARG A 219 5.70 -13.39 -9.73
CA ARG A 219 4.86 -12.83 -8.66
C ARG A 219 4.40 -13.93 -7.71
N HIS A 220 3.86 -15.03 -8.22
CA HIS A 220 3.42 -16.17 -7.41
C HIS A 220 4.53 -16.79 -6.56
N SER A 221 5.79 -16.74 -7.00
CA SER A 221 6.93 -17.25 -6.21
C SER A 221 7.16 -16.50 -4.88
N PHE A 222 6.68 -15.25 -4.76
CA PHE A 222 6.75 -14.49 -3.51
C PHE A 222 5.67 -14.89 -2.51
N CYS A 223 4.64 -15.64 -2.91
CA CYS A 223 3.53 -16.03 -2.04
C CYS A 223 4.03 -16.80 -0.81
N GLY A 224 3.59 -16.38 0.38
CA GLY A 224 3.99 -16.96 1.66
C GLY A 224 5.35 -16.51 2.19
N ASN A 225 6.15 -15.80 1.38
CA ASN A 225 7.50 -15.35 1.75
C ASN A 225 7.57 -13.83 1.98
N CYS A 226 7.10 -13.04 1.02
CA CYS A 226 7.10 -11.58 1.11
C CYS A 226 6.13 -10.93 0.12
N ASN A 227 5.98 -9.61 0.20
CA ASN A 227 5.23 -8.86 -0.82
C ASN A 227 6.08 -8.64 -2.09
N VAL A 228 5.40 -8.36 -3.20
CA VAL A 228 6.04 -8.21 -4.52
C VAL A 228 6.97 -7.00 -4.56
N PHE A 229 6.64 -5.89 -3.90
CA PHE A 229 7.51 -4.70 -3.91
C PHE A 229 8.85 -5.00 -3.26
N TYR A 230 8.84 -5.58 -2.06
CA TYR A 230 10.07 -5.98 -1.39
C TYR A 230 10.82 -7.07 -2.18
N GLY A 231 10.12 -8.14 -2.57
CA GLY A 231 10.74 -9.31 -3.19
C GLY A 231 11.40 -9.03 -4.55
N VAL A 232 10.76 -8.20 -5.38
CA VAL A 232 11.32 -7.81 -6.69
C VAL A 232 12.58 -6.97 -6.54
N GLU A 233 12.67 -6.14 -5.51
CA GLU A 233 13.88 -5.33 -5.32
C GLU A 233 15.12 -6.18 -5.01
N GLN A 234 14.93 -7.37 -4.43
CA GLN A 234 16.01 -8.32 -4.16
C GLN A 234 16.47 -9.08 -5.43
N LEU A 235 15.73 -9.01 -6.54
CA LEU A 235 16.11 -9.69 -7.77
C LEU A 235 17.24 -8.97 -8.51
N LYS A 236 18.24 -9.73 -8.95
CA LYS A 236 19.35 -9.26 -9.79
C LYS A 236 18.95 -9.19 -11.27
N ILE A 237 17.96 -8.35 -11.58
CA ILE A 237 17.42 -8.16 -12.93
C ILE A 237 17.35 -6.66 -13.29
N PRO A 238 17.32 -6.30 -14.59
CA PRO A 238 17.21 -4.91 -15.03
C PRO A 238 16.01 -4.16 -14.43
N PRO A 239 16.13 -2.83 -14.17
CA PRO A 239 15.05 -2.02 -13.61
C PRO A 239 13.73 -2.08 -14.40
N LEU A 240 13.81 -2.14 -15.74
CA LEU A 240 12.65 -2.28 -16.60
C LEU A 240 11.85 -3.56 -16.28
N LEU A 241 12.52 -4.69 -16.07
CA LEU A 241 11.86 -5.95 -15.69
C LEU A 241 11.30 -5.89 -14.27
N LYS A 242 12.01 -5.24 -13.34
CA LYS A 242 11.47 -5.00 -12.00
C LYS A 242 10.16 -4.22 -12.06
N ASN A 243 10.11 -3.15 -12.86
CA ASN A 243 8.94 -2.29 -13.02
C ASN A 243 7.77 -3.06 -13.64
N TYR A 244 8.04 -3.89 -14.65
CA TYR A 244 7.05 -4.78 -15.25
C TYR A 244 6.48 -5.79 -14.24
N ILE A 245 7.32 -6.42 -13.42
CA ILE A 245 6.85 -7.41 -12.41
C ILE A 245 6.04 -6.73 -11.30
N LYS A 246 6.42 -5.50 -10.91
CA LYS A 246 5.69 -4.66 -9.94
C LYS A 246 4.38 -4.09 -10.49
N ILE A 247 4.11 -4.22 -11.80
CA ILE A 247 2.97 -3.58 -12.48
C ILE A 247 3.02 -2.07 -12.22
N GLN A 248 4.15 -1.43 -12.54
CA GLN A 248 4.29 0.00 -12.29
C GLN A 248 3.27 0.78 -13.12
N ASP A 249 3.18 0.46 -14.42
CA ASP A 249 2.17 0.99 -15.32
C ASP A 249 1.06 -0.04 -15.53
N ILE A 250 -0.19 0.37 -15.31
CA ILE A 250 -1.39 -0.46 -15.50
C ILE A 250 -1.90 -0.42 -16.94
N ASN A 251 -1.28 0.39 -17.81
CA ASN A 251 -1.63 0.49 -19.23
C ASN A 251 -0.59 -0.18 -20.13
N GLU A 252 0.46 -0.78 -19.57
CA GLU A 252 1.60 -1.39 -20.28
C GLU A 252 1.25 -2.57 -21.21
N ILE A 253 -0.03 -2.97 -21.27
CA ILE A 253 -0.50 -4.08 -22.12
C ILE A 253 -1.36 -3.59 -23.27
N ASP A 254 -1.68 -2.29 -23.31
CA ASP A 254 -2.33 -1.66 -24.44
C ASP A 254 -1.32 -1.40 -25.60
N GLU A 255 -0.03 -1.76 -25.42
CA GLU A 255 1.09 -1.71 -26.39
C GLU A 255 1.69 -3.12 -26.68
#